data_AF-A0A6G3XHK4-F1
#
_entry.id   AF-A0A6G3XHK4-F1
#
_cell.length_a   1.000
_cell.length_b   1.000
_cell.length_c   1.000
_cell.angle_alpha   90.00
_cell.angle_beta   90.00
_cell.angle_gamma   90.00
#
_symmetry.space_group_name_H-M   'P 1'
#
loop_
_entity.id
_entity.type
_entity.pdbx_description
1 polymer ?
#
loop_
_entity_poly.entity_id
_entity_poly.type
_entity_poly.pdbx_seq_one_letter_code
_entity_poly.pdbx_strand_id
1 'polypeptide(L)'
;PDRAHACGHDVHTTTVLGAGLVLAGLDREGLLPNAVRLIFQPAEEVLPGGAVDAIESGVLEGVGRIIGVHCDPKVDVGRIGLRIGAITSACDRLEVT
;
A
#
# COMPACT_ATOMS: atom_id res chain seq x y z
N PRO A 1 -24.13 -5.52 6.50
CA PRO A 1 -25.04 -4.86 5.52
C PRO A 1 -24.56 -3.43 5.28
N ASP A 2 -24.62 -2.90 4.05
CA ASP A 2 -24.26 -1.52 3.68
C ASP A 2 -22.76 -1.13 3.80
N ARG A 3 -21.86 -2.08 3.60
CA ARG A 3 -20.41 -1.85 3.47
C ARG A 3 -19.86 -2.70 2.33
N ALA A 4 -18.92 -2.14 1.57
CA ALA A 4 -18.24 -2.82 0.48
C ALA A 4 -16.80 -2.31 0.36
N HIS A 5 -15.91 -3.14 -0.16
CA HIS A 5 -14.57 -2.73 -0.59
C HIS A 5 -14.63 -2.03 -1.96
N ALA A 6 -15.28 -0.87 -1.99
CA ALA A 6 -15.52 -0.15 -3.25
C ALA A 6 -14.26 0.49 -3.86
N CYS A 7 -13.18 0.62 -3.08
CA CYS A 7 -11.88 1.13 -3.53
C CYS A 7 -10.88 0.00 -3.87
N GLY A 8 -11.27 -1.27 -3.74
CA GLY A 8 -10.43 -2.43 -4.07
C GLY A 8 -9.40 -2.80 -2.99
N HIS A 9 -9.57 -2.36 -1.75
CA HIS A 9 -8.65 -2.67 -0.64
C HIS A 9 -8.57 -4.17 -0.30
N ASP A 10 -9.60 -4.94 -0.67
CA ASP A 10 -9.59 -6.40 -0.66
C ASP A 10 -8.57 -6.97 -1.68
N VAL A 11 -8.52 -6.40 -2.89
CA VAL A 11 -7.54 -6.75 -3.92
C VAL A 11 -6.12 -6.34 -3.49
N HIS A 12 -5.95 -5.16 -2.88
CA HIS A 12 -4.62 -4.72 -2.43
C HIS A 12 -4.09 -5.61 -1.30
N THR A 13 -4.95 -5.94 -0.33
CA THR A 13 -4.60 -6.84 0.79
C THR A 13 -4.19 -8.22 0.28
N THR A 14 -4.95 -8.80 -0.64
CA THR A 14 -4.62 -10.11 -1.23
C THR A 14 -3.34 -10.06 -2.06
N THR A 15 -3.09 -8.95 -2.76
CA THR A 15 -1.86 -8.73 -3.53
C THR A 15 -0.62 -8.70 -2.64
N VAL A 16 -0.66 -7.93 -1.54
CA VAL A 16 0.46 -7.85 -0.57
C VAL A 16 0.72 -9.20 0.07
N LEU A 17 -0.33 -9.93 0.46
CA LEU A 17 -0.20 -11.28 1.01
C LEU A 17 0.43 -12.24 0.00
N GLY A 18 -0.05 -12.25 -1.25
CA GLY A 18 0.48 -13.09 -2.32
C GLY A 18 1.95 -12.79 -2.60
N ALA A 19 2.33 -11.52 -2.71
CA ALA A 19 3.73 -11.12 -2.84
C ALA A 19 4.58 -11.61 -1.65
N GLY A 20 4.06 -11.48 -0.43
CA GLY A 20 4.70 -11.98 0.79
C GLY A 20 4.98 -13.48 0.76
N LEU A 21 4.04 -14.29 0.26
CA LEU A 21 4.22 -15.75 0.14
C LEU A 21 5.35 -16.11 -0.84
N VAL A 22 5.42 -15.42 -1.98
CA VAL A 22 6.49 -15.61 -2.98
C VAL A 22 7.84 -15.18 -2.39
N LEU A 23 7.90 -14.01 -1.77
CA LEU A 23 9.12 -13.48 -1.15
C LEU A 23 9.63 -14.38 -0.02
N ALA A 24 8.74 -14.93 0.81
CA ALA A 24 9.10 -15.92 1.83
C ALA A 24 9.65 -17.22 1.22
N GLY A 25 9.20 -17.60 0.01
CA GLY A 25 9.80 -18.69 -0.76
C GLY A 25 11.25 -18.38 -1.15
N LEU A 26 11.46 -17.21 -1.75
CA LEU A 26 12.80 -16.76 -2.16
C LEU A 26 13.76 -16.61 -0.98
N ASP A 27 13.27 -16.15 0.17
CA ASP A 27 14.04 -16.04 1.41
C ASP A 27 14.53 -17.41 1.90
N ARG A 28 13.65 -18.43 1.89
CA ARG A 28 14.04 -19.80 2.24
C ARG A 28 15.10 -20.38 1.29
N GLU A 29 15.13 -19.93 0.05
CA GLU A 29 16.14 -20.32 -0.95
C GLU A 29 17.42 -19.48 -0.85
N GLY A 30 17.47 -18.47 0.05
CA GLY A 30 18.61 -17.56 0.18
C GLY A 30 18.76 -16.58 -1.00
N LEU A 31 17.69 -16.40 -1.79
CA LEU A 31 17.68 -15.55 -2.99
C LEU A 31 17.24 -14.11 -2.72
N LEU A 32 16.78 -13.81 -1.50
CA LEU A 32 16.31 -12.49 -1.13
C LEU A 32 17.47 -11.64 -0.59
N PRO A 33 17.93 -10.59 -1.30
CA PRO A 33 19.12 -9.83 -0.91
C PRO A 33 18.89 -8.88 0.27
N ASN A 34 17.63 -8.54 0.57
CA ASN A 34 17.26 -7.61 1.62
C ASN A 34 15.95 -8.06 2.27
N ALA A 35 15.81 -7.86 3.58
CA ALA A 35 14.55 -8.10 4.27
C ALA A 35 13.40 -7.25 3.69
N VAL A 36 12.20 -7.82 3.64
CA VAL A 36 10.99 -7.13 3.21
C VAL A 36 9.99 -7.08 4.36
N ARG A 37 9.42 -5.90 4.62
CA ARG A 37 8.33 -5.71 5.58
C ARG A 37 7.01 -5.57 4.81
N LEU A 38 6.03 -6.40 5.16
CA LEU A 38 4.67 -6.30 4.62
C LEU A 38 3.86 -5.35 5.51
N ILE A 39 3.26 -4.32 4.91
CA ILE A 39 2.49 -3.30 5.64
C ILE A 39 1.03 -3.39 5.18
N PHE A 40 0.14 -3.71 6.11
CA PHE A 40 -1.31 -3.71 5.91
C PHE A 40 -1.89 -2.50 6.65
N GLN A 41 -1.89 -1.35 5.98
CA GLN A 41 -2.30 -0.08 6.59
C GLN A 41 -3.83 -0.04 6.76
N PRO A 42 -4.35 0.26 7.96
CA PRO A 42 -5.78 0.47 8.16
C PRO A 42 -6.21 1.90 7.73
N ALA A 43 -7.53 2.13 7.74
CA ALA A 43 -8.15 3.45 7.77
C ALA A 43 -7.67 4.44 6.68
N GLU A 44 -7.33 3.97 5.48
CA GLU A 44 -6.87 4.85 4.39
C GLU A 44 -7.93 5.89 3.98
N GLU A 45 -9.21 5.48 3.95
CA GLU A 45 -10.34 6.28 3.44
C GLU A 45 -10.70 7.53 4.27
N VAL A 46 -10.15 7.66 5.48
CA VAL A 46 -10.55 8.71 6.43
C VAL A 46 -9.35 9.57 6.75
N LEU A 47 -9.43 10.89 6.61
CA LEU A 47 -8.36 11.81 7.01
C LEU A 47 -8.27 11.91 8.54
N PRO A 48 -7.06 11.84 9.15
CA PRO A 48 -5.72 11.94 8.55
C PRO A 48 -5.12 10.63 7.98
N GLY A 49 -5.86 9.53 8.01
CA GLY A 49 -5.47 8.23 7.47
C GLY A 49 -4.71 7.39 8.48
N GLY A 50 -4.78 6.06 8.35
CA GLY A 50 -3.99 5.17 9.21
C GLY A 50 -2.48 5.16 8.91
N ALA A 51 -2.04 5.86 7.86
CA ALA A 51 -0.61 5.99 7.52
C ALA A 51 0.18 6.74 8.60
N VAL A 52 -0.40 7.81 9.16
CA VAL A 52 0.26 8.64 10.19
C VAL A 52 0.51 7.81 11.44
N ASP A 53 -0.53 7.17 11.97
CA ASP A 53 -0.44 6.30 13.14
C ASP A 53 0.58 5.16 12.95
N ALA A 54 0.62 4.56 11.75
CA ALA A 54 1.55 3.48 11.45
C ALA A 54 3.00 3.98 11.44
N ILE A 55 3.26 5.17 10.88
CA ILE A 55 4.59 5.79 10.90
C ILE A 55 5.01 6.09 12.34
N GLU A 56 4.13 6.67 13.14
CA GLU A 56 4.37 6.96 14.56
C GLU A 56 4.63 5.70 15.38
N SER A 57 4.03 4.56 15.00
CA SER A 57 4.30 3.25 15.62
C SER A 57 5.58 2.57 15.11
N GLY A 58 6.40 3.26 14.32
CA GLY A 58 7.70 2.78 13.87
C GLY A 58 7.67 1.81 12.68
N VAL A 59 6.57 1.68 11.92
CA VAL A 59 6.51 0.70 10.80
C VAL A 59 7.57 0.95 9.72
N LEU A 60 8.10 2.18 9.61
CA LEU A 60 9.14 2.55 8.66
C LEU A 60 10.56 2.54 9.24
N GLU A 61 10.75 2.21 10.52
CA GLU A 61 12.09 2.11 11.10
C GLU A 61 12.92 1.05 10.36
N GLY A 62 14.09 1.46 9.86
CA GLY A 62 14.99 0.62 9.06
C GLY A 62 14.53 0.38 7.61
N VAL A 63 13.43 0.98 7.16
CA VAL A 63 12.91 0.81 5.80
C VAL A 63 13.52 1.86 4.87
N GLY A 64 14.38 1.42 3.94
CA GLY A 64 15.03 2.33 2.98
C GLY A 64 14.17 2.70 1.76
N ARG A 65 13.19 1.85 1.41
CA ARG A 65 12.28 2.04 0.26
C ARG A 65 10.93 1.41 0.56
N ILE A 66 9.85 2.05 0.09
CA ILE A 66 8.49 1.55 0.16
C ILE A 66 7.88 1.48 -1.24
N ILE A 67 7.08 0.45 -1.50
CA ILE A 67 6.34 0.26 -2.75
C ILE A 67 4.87 0.06 -2.38
N GLY A 68 3.99 0.75 -3.07
CA GLY A 68 2.54 0.58 -2.99
C GLY A 68 1.95 0.44 -4.38
N VAL A 69 0.78 -0.20 -4.45
CA VAL A 69 -0.01 -0.32 -5.69
C VAL A 69 -1.45 0.07 -5.41
N HIS A 70 -2.12 0.60 -6.42
CA HIS A 70 -3.55 0.86 -6.38
C HIS A 70 -4.17 0.26 -7.64
N CYS A 71 -5.40 -0.24 -7.51
CA CYS A 71 -6.18 -0.68 -8.66
C CYS A 71 -6.63 0.57 -9.44
N ASP A 72 -6.37 0.62 -10.74
CA ASP A 72 -6.91 1.66 -11.61
C ASP A 72 -7.85 0.99 -12.63
N PRO A 73 -9.17 1.25 -12.58
CA PRO A 73 -10.12 0.66 -13.53
C PRO A 73 -9.88 1.10 -14.98
N LYS A 74 -9.01 2.08 -15.23
CA LYS A 74 -8.61 2.53 -16.57
C LYS A 74 -7.39 1.78 -17.13
N VAL A 75 -6.75 0.93 -16.34
CA VAL A 75 -5.58 0.15 -16.74
C VAL A 75 -5.96 -1.32 -16.87
N ASP A 76 -5.79 -1.87 -18.08
CA ASP A 76 -6.11 -3.28 -18.34
C ASP A 76 -5.27 -4.23 -17.47
N VAL A 77 -5.87 -5.37 -17.09
CA VAL A 77 -5.18 -6.44 -16.37
C VAL A 77 -3.92 -6.88 -17.13
N GLY A 78 -2.83 -7.11 -16.38
CA GLY A 78 -1.53 -7.45 -16.94
C GLY A 78 -0.68 -6.24 -17.34
N ARG A 79 -1.19 -5.02 -17.16
CA ARG A 79 -0.42 -3.78 -17.33
C ARG A 79 -0.23 -3.06 -15.99
N ILE A 80 0.89 -2.35 -15.87
CA ILE A 80 1.22 -1.53 -14.70
C ILE A 80 1.46 -0.09 -15.18
N GLY A 81 0.67 0.84 -14.67
CA GLY A 81 0.88 2.27 -14.88
C GLY A 81 2.00 2.78 -13.98
N LEU A 82 2.98 3.49 -14.54
CA LEU A 82 4.09 4.07 -13.81
C LEU A 82 4.22 5.56 -14.14
N ARG A 83 4.64 6.35 -13.14
CA ARG A 83 4.95 7.77 -13.31
C ARG A 83 6.11 8.15 -12.40
N ILE A 84 7.01 8.99 -12.90
CA ILE A 84 8.06 9.63 -12.09
C ILE A 84 7.51 10.95 -11.55
N GLY A 85 7.72 11.21 -10.26
CA GLY A 85 7.18 12.39 -9.57
C GLY A 85 5.76 12.16 -9.05
N ALA A 86 5.00 13.26 -8.87
CA ALA A 86 3.67 13.21 -8.28
C ALA A 86 2.71 12.34 -9.10
N ILE A 87 2.04 11.39 -8.43
CA ILE A 87 1.04 10.49 -9.04
C ILE A 87 -0.38 10.77 -8.54
N THR A 88 -0.54 11.16 -7.28
CA THR A 88 -1.80 11.61 -6.66
C THR A 88 -1.71 13.10 -6.28
N SER A 89 -2.87 13.72 -6.09
CA SER A 89 -2.97 15.09 -5.58
C SER A 89 -2.83 15.13 -4.06
N ALA A 90 -2.32 16.25 -3.53
CA ALA A 90 -2.46 16.56 -2.11
C ALA A 90 -3.91 16.95 -1.79
N CYS A 91 -4.38 16.66 -0.58
CA CYS A 91 -5.72 17.01 -0.10
C CYS A 91 -5.63 17.65 1.28
N ASP A 92 -6.28 18.79 1.44
CA ASP A 92 -6.34 19.54 2.71
C ASP A 92 -7.80 19.77 3.11
N ARG A 93 -8.08 19.72 4.42
CA ARG A 93 -9.39 20.07 4.98
C ARG A 93 -9.37 21.51 5.46
N LEU A 94 -10.28 22.32 4.93
CA LEU A 94 -10.52 23.70 5.37
C LEU A 94 -11.88 23.79 6.05
N GLU A 95 -11.92 24.49 7.18
CA GLU A 95 -13.15 24.83 7.89
C GLU A 95 -13.21 26.36 8.02
N VAL A 96 -14.31 26.95 7.56
CA VAL A 96 -14.51 28.41 7.60
C VAL A 96 -15.67 28.66 8.56
N THR A 97 -15.39 29.41 9.61
CA THR A 97 -16.34 29.83 10.65
C THR A 97 -16.74 31.29 10.49
#